data_AF-A0A533SB79-F1
#
_entry.id   AF-A0A533SB79-F1
#
_cell.length_a   1.000
_cell.length_b   1.000
_cell.length_c   1.000
_cell.angle_alpha   90.00
_cell.angle_beta   90.00
_cell.angle_gamma   90.00
#
_symmetry.space_group_name_H-M   'P 1'
#
loop_
_entity.id
_entity.type
_entity.pdbx_description
1 polymer ?
#
loop_
_entity_poly.entity_id
_entity_poly.type
_entity_poly.pdbx_seq_one_letter_code
_entity_poly.pdbx_strand_id
1 'polypeptide(L)'
;MINNFLKELELKGWKQREIAEKTGISRCYISELLHGKNCSLETVIRFADAFGVSTDTVLGRSAERSLTPAEELLLQTTDGNDQVTRAALRSAQGEKSLLNLEGEGEKGNFRKAG
;
A
#
# COMPACT_ATOMS: atom_id res chain seq x y z
N MET A 1 15.85 0.56 1.86
CA MET A 1 14.44 0.14 2.03
C MET A 1 14.26 -0.46 3.42
N ILE A 2 14.83 -1.63 3.72
CA ILE A 2 14.77 -2.24 5.07
C ILE A 2 15.69 -1.58 6.12
N ASN A 3 16.71 -0.84 5.65
CA ASN A 3 17.66 -0.12 6.51
C ASN A 3 16.98 0.86 7.47
N ASN A 4 15.87 1.49 7.07
CA ASN A 4 15.14 2.43 7.92
C ASN A 4 14.49 1.70 9.09
N PHE A 5 13.83 0.57 8.83
CA PHE A 5 13.24 -0.28 9.86
C PHE A 5 14.30 -0.79 10.85
N LEU A 6 15.46 -1.22 10.35
CA LEU A 6 16.57 -1.65 11.22
C LEU A 6 17.10 -0.51 12.12
N LYS A 7 17.20 0.71 11.60
CA LYS A 7 17.58 1.89 12.40
C LYS A 7 16.56 2.20 13.49
N GLU A 8 15.26 2.08 13.18
CA GLU A 8 14.21 2.24 14.20
C GLU A 8 14.33 1.20 15.32
N LEU A 9 14.70 -0.04 14.99
CA LEU A 9 14.94 -1.07 15.99
C LEU A 9 16.15 -0.73 16.86
N GLU A 10 17.25 -0.24 16.29
CA GLU A 10 18.42 0.23 17.06
C GLU A 10 18.05 1.40 17.99
N LEU A 11 17.22 2.35 17.53
CA LEU A 11 16.69 3.44 18.37
C LEU A 11 15.78 2.94 19.50
N LYS A 12 15.05 1.85 19.27
CA LYS A 12 14.25 1.15 20.30
C LYS A 12 15.12 0.29 21.25
N GLY A 13 16.44 0.30 21.09
CA GLY A 13 17.40 -0.37 21.96
C GLY A 13 17.77 -1.80 21.55
N TRP A 14 17.30 -2.28 20.40
CA TRP A 14 17.65 -3.60 19.90
C TRP A 14 19.10 -3.65 19.42
N LYS A 15 19.86 -4.65 19.86
CA LYS A 15 21.20 -4.91 19.34
C LYS A 15 21.12 -5.78 18.09
N GLN A 16 22.03 -5.56 17.14
CA GLN A 16 22.10 -6.39 15.91
C GLN A 16 22.17 -7.90 16.17
N ARG A 17 22.80 -8.32 17.28
CA ARG A 17 22.83 -9.73 17.71
C ARG A 17 21.43 -10.25 18.06
N GLU A 18 20.64 -9.47 18.78
CA GLU A 18 19.29 -9.84 19.20
C GLU A 18 18.36 -9.90 17.99
N ILE A 19 18.51 -8.96 17.06
CA ILE A 19 17.78 -8.96 15.78
C ILE A 19 18.16 -10.21 14.98
N ALA A 20 19.44 -10.58 14.91
CA ALA A 20 19.93 -11.80 14.25
C ALA A 20 19.29 -13.06 14.82
N GLU A 21 19.33 -13.19 16.16
CA GLU A 21 18.75 -14.34 16.87
C GLU A 21 17.23 -14.42 16.66
N LYS A 22 16.53 -13.28 16.71
CA LYS A 22 15.08 -13.24 16.57
C LYS A 22 14.59 -13.53 15.14
N THR A 23 15.35 -13.10 14.13
CA THR A 23 14.98 -13.25 12.70
C THR A 23 15.57 -14.50 12.04
N GLY A 24 16.51 -15.19 12.72
CA GLY A 24 17.26 -16.30 12.13
C GLY A 24 18.19 -15.86 11.00
N ILE A 25 18.62 -14.61 11.01
CA ILE A 25 19.49 -14.00 10.00
C ILE A 25 20.88 -13.79 10.58
N SER A 26 21.94 -13.96 9.77
CA SER A 26 23.30 -13.74 10.27
C SER A 26 23.54 -12.28 10.65
N ARG A 27 24.27 -12.04 11.75
CA ARG A 27 24.62 -10.68 12.19
C ARG A 27 25.37 -9.91 11.10
N CYS A 28 26.27 -10.57 10.37
CA CYS A 28 26.98 -9.95 9.25
C CYS A 28 26.01 -9.43 8.19
N TYR A 29 25.01 -10.23 7.81
CA TYR A 29 24.01 -9.81 6.83
C TYR A 29 23.17 -8.63 7.36
N ILE A 30 22.77 -8.63 8.62
CA ILE A 30 22.07 -7.49 9.24
C ILE A 30 22.88 -6.20 9.13
N SER A 31 24.19 -6.26 9.39
CA SER A 31 25.08 -5.10 9.22
C SER A 31 25.06 -4.62 7.77
N GLU A 32 25.20 -5.52 6.78
CA GLU A 32 25.12 -5.12 5.37
C GLU A 32 23.78 -4.49 4.99
N LEU A 33 22.66 -5.03 5.50
CA LEU A 33 21.32 -4.48 5.29
C LEU A 33 21.19 -3.04 5.84
N LEU A 34 21.79 -2.78 7.00
CA LEU A 34 21.86 -1.44 7.60
C LEU A 34 22.63 -0.44 6.71
N HIS A 35 23.67 -0.91 6.02
CA HIS A 35 24.46 -0.12 5.08
C HIS A 35 23.85 -0.02 3.68
N GLY A 36 22.61 -0.52 3.48
CA GLY A 36 21.86 -0.34 2.24
C GLY A 36 21.98 -1.49 1.25
N LYS A 37 22.48 -2.66 1.65
CA LYS A 37 22.43 -3.87 0.82
C LYS A 37 20.97 -4.24 0.51
N ASN A 38 20.73 -4.67 -0.73
CA ASN A 38 19.44 -5.20 -1.14
C ASN A 38 19.16 -6.56 -0.50
N CYS A 39 17.89 -6.83 -0.18
CA CYS A 39 17.45 -8.09 0.39
C CYS A 39 16.42 -8.79 -0.47
N SER A 40 16.31 -10.11 -0.30
CA SER A 40 15.22 -10.90 -0.87
C SER A 40 13.89 -10.60 -0.16
N LEU A 41 12.77 -10.91 -0.83
CA LEU A 41 11.44 -10.87 -0.22
C LEU A 41 11.35 -11.79 1.01
N GLU A 42 12.00 -12.95 0.96
CA GLU A 42 12.05 -13.88 2.09
C GLU A 42 12.63 -13.22 3.36
N THR A 43 13.69 -12.43 3.20
CA THR A 43 14.26 -11.64 4.31
C THR A 43 13.21 -10.71 4.90
N VAL A 44 12.46 -9.98 4.06
CA VAL A 44 11.42 -9.04 4.50
C VAL A 44 10.31 -9.77 5.27
N ILE A 45 9.88 -10.93 4.80
CA ILE A 45 8.87 -11.76 5.46
C ILE A 45 9.38 -12.22 6.84
N ARG A 46 10.63 -12.69 6.94
CA ARG A 46 11.21 -13.09 8.25
C ARG A 46 11.23 -11.93 9.24
N PHE A 47 11.50 -10.71 8.80
CA PHE A 47 11.42 -9.53 9.66
C PHE A 47 9.98 -9.23 10.08
N ALA A 48 9.04 -9.30 9.14
CA ALA A 48 7.61 -9.09 9.42
C ALA A 48 7.10 -10.09 10.47
N ASP A 49 7.38 -11.38 10.28
CA ASP A 49 6.98 -12.46 11.19
C ASP A 49 7.66 -12.34 12.56
N ALA A 50 8.97 -12.04 12.60
CA ALA A 50 9.72 -11.91 13.84
C ALA A 50 9.23 -10.75 14.71
N PHE A 51 8.84 -9.63 14.10
CA PHE A 51 8.40 -8.43 14.83
C PHE A 51 6.88 -8.24 14.86
N GLY A 52 6.11 -9.16 14.27
CA GLY A 52 4.65 -9.10 14.24
C GLY A 52 4.10 -7.88 13.51
N VAL A 53 4.79 -7.42 12.45
CA VAL A 53 4.43 -6.24 11.66
C VAL A 53 4.14 -6.63 10.22
N SER A 54 3.50 -5.74 9.45
CA SER A 54 3.30 -6.00 8.02
C SER A 54 4.61 -5.83 7.24
N THR A 55 4.69 -6.46 6.07
CA THR A 55 5.81 -6.26 5.14
C THR A 55 5.95 -4.81 4.70
N ASP A 56 4.86 -4.06 4.62
CA ASP A 56 4.87 -2.63 4.29
C ASP A 56 5.64 -1.83 5.35
N THR A 57 5.43 -2.12 6.63
CA THR A 57 6.20 -1.49 7.72
C THR A 57 7.69 -1.78 7.59
N VAL A 58 8.08 -3.03 7.31
CA VAL A 58 9.48 -3.42 7.13
C VAL A 58 10.13 -2.69 5.94
N LEU A 59 9.37 -2.44 4.88
CA LEU A 59 9.83 -1.73 3.68
C LEU A 59 9.76 -0.20 3.82
N GLY A 60 9.22 0.33 4.92
CA GLY A 60 9.00 1.77 5.11
C GLY A 60 7.86 2.34 4.27
N ARG A 61 6.91 1.49 3.85
CA ARG A 61 5.65 1.86 3.19
C ARG A 61 4.50 2.00 4.20
N SER A 62 4.81 2.39 5.44
CA SER A 62 3.77 2.71 6.42
C SER A 62 2.90 3.81 5.83
N ALA A 63 1.60 3.53 5.75
CA ALA A 63 0.58 4.39 5.17
C ALA A 63 0.30 5.62 6.05
N GLU A 64 1.30 6.47 6.27
CA GLU A 64 1.09 7.88 6.57
C GLU A 64 0.77 8.60 5.24
N ARG A 65 -0.17 8.04 4.47
CA ARG A 65 -0.84 8.86 3.46
C ARG A 65 -1.84 9.67 4.26
N SER A 66 -1.43 10.86 4.69
CA SER A 66 -2.39 11.86 5.13
C SER A 66 -3.40 12.02 4.02
N LEU A 67 -4.67 11.80 4.37
CA LEU A 67 -5.75 12.07 3.42
C LEU A 67 -5.64 13.54 3.05
N THR A 68 -5.70 13.81 1.76
CA THR A 68 -5.88 15.17 1.29
C THR A 68 -7.24 15.68 1.80
N PRO A 69 -7.40 17.00 2.01
CA PRO A 69 -8.70 17.56 2.39
C PRO A 69 -9.84 17.18 1.44
N ALA A 70 -9.52 16.90 0.16
CA ALA A 70 -10.47 16.41 -0.83
C ALA A 70 -10.88 14.95 -0.58
N GLU A 71 -9.94 14.06 -0.25
CA GLU A 71 -10.23 12.66 0.11
C GLU A 71 -11.06 12.60 1.41
N GLU A 72 -10.76 13.46 2.39
CA GLU A 72 -11.52 13.57 3.64
C GLU A 72 -12.96 14.05 3.41
N LEU A 73 -13.16 15.07 2.57
CA LEU A 73 -14.47 15.58 2.20
C LEU A 73 -15.32 14.53 1.44
N LEU A 74 -14.68 13.68 0.64
CA LEU A 74 -15.38 12.62 -0.09
C LEU A 74 -15.85 11.48 0.80
N LEU A 75 -15.11 11.15 1.84
CA LEU A 75 -15.54 10.15 2.82
C LEU A 75 -16.73 10.63 3.66
N GLN A 76 -16.82 11.94 3.92
CA GLN A 76 -17.93 12.55 4.65
C GLN A 76 -19.23 12.63 3.83
N THR A 77 -19.12 12.70 2.50
CA THR A 77 -20.27 13.00 1.62
C THR A 77 -20.88 11.76 0.97
N THR A 78 -20.20 10.61 1.00
CA THR A 78 -20.64 9.44 0.23
C THR A 78 -21.30 8.35 1.04
N ASP A 79 -21.33 8.43 2.38
CA ASP A 79 -21.91 7.38 3.26
C ASP A 79 -21.39 5.96 2.92
N GLY A 80 -20.19 5.87 2.32
CA GLY A 80 -19.59 4.63 1.81
C GLY A 80 -19.89 4.25 0.35
N ASN A 81 -20.58 5.09 -0.43
CA ASN A 81 -20.84 4.84 -1.85
C ASN A 81 -19.61 5.16 -2.74
N ASP A 82 -18.84 4.09 -2.95
CA ASP A 82 -17.56 4.04 -3.67
C ASP A 82 -17.61 4.58 -5.12
N GLN A 83 -18.79 4.63 -5.76
CA GLN A 83 -18.95 5.17 -7.11
C GLN A 83 -18.84 6.69 -7.17
N VAL A 84 -19.43 7.39 -6.20
CA VAL A 84 -19.44 8.86 -6.15
C VAL A 84 -18.05 9.37 -5.79
N THR A 85 -17.37 8.70 -4.86
CA THR A 85 -15.98 8.99 -4.46
C THR A 85 -15.02 8.86 -5.64
N ARG A 86 -15.13 7.77 -6.43
CA ARG A 86 -14.29 7.58 -7.63
C ARG A 86 -14.55 8.64 -8.71
N ALA A 87 -15.81 9.01 -8.94
CA ALA A 87 -16.17 10.02 -9.94
C ALA A 87 -15.62 11.41 -9.58
N ALA A 88 -15.71 11.80 -8.30
CA ALA A 88 -15.20 13.08 -7.84
C ALA A 88 -13.66 13.16 -7.84
N LEU A 89 -12.96 12.08 -7.45
CA LEU A 89 -11.50 12.00 -7.53
C LEU A 89 -10.98 12.15 -8.97
N ARG A 90 -11.62 11.46 -9.93
CA ARG A 90 -11.28 11.58 -11.37
C ARG A 90 -11.45 13.01 -11.89
N SER A 91 -12.49 13.69 -11.42
CA SER A 91 -12.79 15.09 -11.79
C SER A 91 -11.75 16.07 -11.22
N ALA A 92 -11.28 15.84 -9.99
CA ALA A 92 -10.28 16.69 -9.33
C ALA A 92 -8.86 16.49 -9.86
N GLN A 93 -8.53 15.29 -10.36
CA GLN A 93 -7.19 14.96 -10.89
C GLN A 93 -6.98 15.36 -12.36
N GLY A 94 -7.96 15.99 -13.02
CA GLY A 94 -7.78 16.55 -14.35
C GLY A 94 -7.48 15.50 -15.43
N GLU A 95 -8.18 14.36 -15.41
CA GLU A 95 -8.11 13.42 -16.53
C GLU A 95 -8.70 14.07 -17.79
N LYS A 96 -7.82 14.53 -18.68
CA LYS A 96 -8.08 14.65 -20.12
C LYS A 96 -8.42 13.26 -20.67
N SER A 97 -9.69 12.88 -20.64
CA SER A 97 -10.27 11.98 -21.65
C SER A 97 -11.80 11.96 -21.57
N LEU A 98 -12.42 13.07 -21.99
CA LEU A 98 -13.72 12.96 -22.65
C LEU A 98 -13.46 12.45 -24.07
N LEU A 99 -13.60 11.15 -24.28
CA LEU A 99 -13.95 10.53 -25.57
C LEU A 99 -14.31 9.07 -25.30
N ASN A 100 -15.56 8.86 -24.93
CA ASN A 100 -16.48 7.91 -25.55
C ASN A 100 -17.85 8.10 -24.86
N LEU A 101 -18.53 9.17 -25.26
CA LEU A 101 -19.98 9.28 -25.09
C LEU A 101 -20.62 8.25 -26.02
N GLU A 102 -21.41 7.37 -25.41
CA GLU A 102 -22.72 6.89 -25.88
C GLU A 102 -22.91 6.57 -27.38
N GLY A 103 -23.12 5.29 -27.62
CA GLY A 103 -23.81 4.71 -28.77
C GLY A 103 -23.66 3.19 -28.63
N GLU A 104 -24.68 2.37 -28.40
CA GLU A 104 -26.08 2.39 -28.82
C GLU A 104 -26.89 1.75 -27.66
N GLY A 105 -28.02 2.32 -27.22
CA GLY A 105 -29.26 2.36 -27.98
C GLY A 105 -30.17 1.22 -27.50
N GLU A 106 -31.05 1.52 -26.54
CA GLU A 106 -32.21 0.70 -26.25
C GLU A 106 -32.96 0.35 -27.55
N LYS A 107 -33.12 -0.94 -27.84
CA LYS A 107 -34.30 -1.44 -28.56
C LYS A 107 -34.97 -2.49 -27.70
N GLY A 108 -36.00 -2.04 -27.00
CA GLY A 108 -36.98 -2.92 -26.41
C GLY A 108 -37.80 -3.66 -27.48
N ASN A 109 -38.26 -4.84 -27.06
CA ASN A 109 -39.53 -5.48 -27.43
C ASN A 109 -39.62 -6.19 -28.81
N PHE A 110 -39.79 -7.51 -28.83
CA PHE A 110 -41.10 -8.16 -29.04
C PHE A 110 -40.99 -9.70 -29.04
N ARG A 111 -42.04 -10.35 -28.54
CA ARG A 111 -42.28 -11.80 -28.48
C ARG A 111 -42.47 -12.44 -29.87
N LYS A 112 -42.17 -13.75 -29.97
CA LYS A 112 -43.00 -14.86 -30.54
C LYS A 112 -42.14 -16.13 -30.52
N ALA A 113 -42.46 -17.20 -29.78
CA ALA A 113 -43.51 -18.19 -30.01
C ALA A 113 -43.38 -18.87 -31.40
N GLY A 114 -42.97 -20.14 -31.41
CA GLY A 114 -42.83 -21.00 -32.59
C GLY A 114 -41.88 -22.15 -32.31
#